data_AF-A0A950HFB3-F1
#
_entry.id   AF-A0A950HFB3-F1
#
_cell.length_a   1.000
_cell.length_b   1.000
_cell.length_c   1.000
_cell.angle_alpha   90.00
_cell.angle_beta   90.00
_cell.angle_gamma   90.00
#
_symmetry.space_group_name_H-M   'P 1'
#
loop_
_entity.id
_entity.type
_entity.pdbx_description
1 polymer ?
#
loop_
_entity_poly.entity_id
_entity_poly.type
_entity_poly.pdbx_seq_one_letter_code
_entity_poly.pdbx_strand_id
1 'polypeptide(L)' 'MADGATADASRENRRAIGVTCAVHKGPRGFTNLVAEKQGSEIILDPHVTGGCVIILDEAAATVLFEAFRIWLGR' A
#
# COMPACT_ATOMS: atom_id res chain seq x y z
N MET A 1 -31.95 -9.78 11.45
CA MET A 1 -30.67 -10.50 11.50
C MET A 1 -29.87 -10.02 10.30
N ALA A 2 -28.87 -9.16 10.49
CA ALA A 2 -28.12 -8.54 9.39
C ALA A 2 -26.61 -8.70 9.63
N ASP A 3 -25.98 -9.32 8.62
CA ASP A 3 -24.58 -9.29 8.19
C ASP A 3 -23.45 -9.27 9.23
N GLY A 4 -22.91 -10.47 9.48
CA GLY A 4 -21.59 -10.70 10.05
C GLY A 4 -20.48 -10.92 9.01
N ALA A 5 -20.69 -10.57 7.72
CA ALA A 5 -19.80 -10.97 6.62
C ALA A 5 -18.90 -9.87 6.03
N THR A 6 -18.81 -8.68 6.62
CA THR A 6 -18.03 -7.56 6.04
C THR A 6 -16.59 -7.45 6.53
N ALA A 7 -16.16 -8.26 7.51
CA ALA A 7 -14.85 -8.09 8.15
C ALA A 7 -13.69 -8.91 7.53
N ASP A 8 -13.95 -9.80 6.55
CA ASP A 8 -12.94 -10.78 6.10
C ASP A 8 -12.30 -10.44 4.74
N ALA A 9 -13.06 -9.88 3.79
CA ALA A 9 -12.53 -9.46 2.48
C ALA A 9 -11.52 -8.28 2.57
N SER A 10 -11.58 -7.49 3.64
CA SER A 10 -10.67 -6.35 3.84
C SER A 10 -9.23 -6.77 4.13
N ARG A 11 -9.01 -7.99 4.64
CA ARG A 11 -7.65 -8.49 4.93
C ARG A 11 -6.91 -8.99 3.71
N GLU A 12 -7.60 -9.58 2.72
CA GLU A 12 -6.95 -10.10 1.50
C GLU A 12 -6.34 -8.98 0.65
N ASN A 13 -7.02 -7.83 0.61
CA ASN A 13 -6.60 -6.66 -0.16
C ASN A 13 -5.55 -5.80 0.54
N ARG A 14 -5.19 -6.11 1.80
CA ARG A 14 -4.28 -5.32 2.61
C ARG A 14 -2.98 -6.08 2.88
N ARG A 15 -1.84 -5.45 2.57
CA ARG A 15 -0.51 -6.03 2.80
C ARG A 15 0.42 -5.03 3.46
N ALA A 16 1.19 -5.49 4.44
CA ALA A 16 2.30 -4.73 5.00
C ALA A 16 3.61 -5.16 4.32
N ILE A 17 4.38 -4.19 3.84
CA ILE A 17 5.60 -4.39 3.07
C ILE A 17 6.76 -3.70 3.81
N GLY A 18 7.82 -4.44 4.14
CA GLY A 18 9.00 -3.85 4.76
C GLY A 18 9.75 -2.95 3.78
N VAL A 19 9.91 -1.67 4.11
CA VAL A 19 10.61 -0.66 3.31
C VAL A 19 11.49 0.24 4.19
N THR A 20 12.18 1.23 3.59
CA THR A 20 13.02 2.21 4.30
C THR A 20 12.53 3.63 4.03
N CYS A 21 12.42 4.46 5.07
CA CYS A 21 12.07 5.88 4.94
C CYS A 21 13.34 6.75 4.87
N ALA A 22 13.50 7.50 3.77
CA ALA A 22 14.65 8.38 3.57
C ALA A 22 14.66 9.62 4.48
N VAL A 23 13.50 10.04 5.01
CA VAL A 23 13.36 11.23 5.86
C VAL A 23 13.82 10.97 7.29
N HIS A 24 13.41 9.86 7.90
CA HIS A 24 13.66 9.58 9.32
C HIS A 24 15.05 9.00 9.64
N LYS A 25 15.91 8.79 8.63
CA LYS A 25 17.36 8.48 8.72
C LYS A 25 17.82 7.66 9.95
N GLY A 26 17.09 6.61 10.31
CA GLY A 26 17.51 5.62 11.33
C GLY A 26 18.52 4.59 10.78
N PRO A 27 18.97 3.60 11.59
CA PRO A 27 19.59 2.39 11.02
C PRO A 27 18.67 1.89 9.90
N ARG A 28 19.17 1.37 8.77
CA ARG A 28 18.34 0.84 7.65
C ARG A 28 17.23 -0.05 8.22
N GLY A 29 16.05 0.49 8.49
CA GLY A 29 15.29 0.04 9.66
C GLY A 29 13.81 0.24 9.45
N PHE A 30 13.20 -0.87 9.05
CA PHE A 30 11.80 -1.25 9.24
C PHE A 30 10.82 -0.08 9.37
N THR A 31 10.49 0.56 8.25
CA THR A 31 9.13 1.08 8.12
C THR A 31 8.31 0.06 7.35
N ASN A 32 7.04 -0.07 7.71
CA ASN A 32 6.12 -0.88 6.93
C ASN A 32 5.34 0.07 6.02
N LEU A 33 5.29 -0.22 4.74
CA LEU A 33 4.30 0.35 3.83
C LEU A 33 3.07 -0.54 3.89
N VAL A 34 1.94 0.00 4.31
CA VAL A 34 0.65 -0.66 4.11
C VAL A 34 0.16 -0.33 2.71
N ALA A 35 -0.07 -1.37 1.91
CA ALA A 35 -0.75 -1.29 0.63
C ALA A 35 -2.13 -1.92 0.76
N GLU A 36 -3.18 -1.20 0.39
CA GLU A 36 -4.57 -1.68 0.49
C GLU A 36 -5.35 -1.36 -0.79
N LYS A 37 -6.15 -2.31 -1.29
CA LYS A 37 -7.12 -2.04 -2.36
C LYS A 37 -8.51 -1.86 -1.76
N GLN A 38 -9.12 -0.70 -2.01
CA GLN A 38 -10.50 -0.41 -1.63
C GLN A 38 -11.28 0.01 -2.88
N GLY A 39 -12.13 -0.88 -3.39
CA GLY A 39 -12.83 -0.62 -4.66
C GLY A 39 -11.84 -0.43 -5.81
N SER A 40 -11.88 0.75 -6.43
CA SER A 40 -10.99 1.18 -7.53
C SER A 40 -9.76 1.96 -7.05
N GLU A 41 -9.58 2.11 -5.75
CA GLU A 41 -8.45 2.85 -5.17
C GLU A 41 -7.40 1.91 -4.59
N ILE A 42 -6.13 2.30 -4.74
CA ILE A 42 -4.97 1.71 -4.10
C ILE A 42 -4.40 2.72 -3.12
N ILE A 43 -4.40 2.34 -1.85
CA ILE A 43 -3.97 3.16 -0.73
C ILE A 43 -2.58 2.69 -0.28
N LEU A 44 -1.67 3.64 -0.17
CA LEU A 44 -0.29 3.43 0.27
C LEU A 44 -0.05 4.29 1.52
N ASP A 45 0.07 3.65 2.69
CA ASP A 45 0.41 4.29 3.96
C ASP A 45 1.83 3.87 4.39
N PRO A 46 2.86 4.68 4.09
CA PRO A 46 4.26 4.41 4.39
C PRO A 46 4.61 4.45 5.88
N HIS A 47 3.72 4.96 6.74
CA HIS A 47 3.95 5.06 8.18
C HIS A 47 3.05 4.12 8.98
N VAL A 48 2.04 3.48 8.38
CA VAL A 48 1.02 2.65 9.06
C VAL A 48 0.32 3.40 10.19
N THR A 49 0.27 4.72 10.11
CA THR A 49 -0.32 5.62 11.11
C THR A 49 -1.42 6.49 10.52
N GLY A 50 -1.65 6.43 9.20
CA GLY A 50 -2.55 7.32 8.47
C GLY A 50 -2.01 8.74 8.28
N GLY A 51 -0.78 9.05 8.74
CA GLY A 51 -0.24 10.42 8.69
C GLY A 51 0.26 10.89 7.32
N CYS A 52 0.58 9.98 6.40
CA CYS A 52 1.10 10.29 5.07
C CYS A 52 0.52 9.34 4.01
N VAL A 53 -0.79 9.36 3.79
CA VAL A 53 -1.45 8.42 2.88
C VAL A 53 -1.40 8.89 1.43
N ILE A 54 -0.95 8.02 0.52
CA ILE A 54 -1.01 8.23 -0.93
C ILE A 54 -2.14 7.35 -1.48
N ILE A 55 -3.06 7.95 -2.24
CA ILE A 55 -4.19 7.26 -2.86
C ILE A 55 -4.00 7.32 -4.38
N LEU A 56 -4.10 6.18 -5.03
CA LEU A 56 -4.01 6.03 -6.48
C LEU A 56 -5.32 5.45 -6.98
N ASP A 57 -5.86 5.99 -8.08
CA ASP A 57 -6.87 5.28 -8.85
C ASP A 57 -6.22 4.14 -9.67
N GLU A 58 -7.03 3.34 -10.37
CA GLU A 58 -6.53 2.22 -11.17
C GLU A 58 -5.57 2.66 -12.29
N ALA A 59 -5.78 3.84 -12.88
CA ALA A 59 -4.93 4.35 -13.96
C ALA A 59 -3.55 4.73 -13.42
N ALA A 60 -3.49 5.50 -12.34
CA ALA A 60 -2.25 5.87 -11.68
C ALA A 60 -1.50 4.66 -11.10
N ALA A 61 -2.24 3.70 -10.52
CA ALA A 61 -1.67 2.45 -10.04
C ALA A 61 -1.04 1.62 -11.17
N THR A 62 -1.67 1.60 -12.34
CA THR A 62 -1.14 0.93 -13.54
C THR A 62 0.15 1.60 -14.02
N VAL A 63 0.21 2.94 -14.04
CA VAL A 63 1.43 3.68 -14.39
C VAL A 63 2.57 3.34 -13.43
N LEU A 64 2.30 3.29 -12.13
CA LEU A 64 3.29 2.90 -11.11
C LEU A 64 3.78 1.46 -11.31
N PHE A 65 2.85 0.53 -11.60
CA PHE A 65 3.18 -0.86 -11.88
C PHE A 65 4.10 -1.00 -13.10
N GLU A 66 3.79 -0.33 -14.21
CA GLU A 66 4.63 -0.36 -15.42
C GLU A 66 6.02 0.23 -15.16
N ALA A 67 6.12 1.32 -14.38
CA ALA A 67 7.41 1.87 -13.99
C ALA A 67 8.25 0.84 -13.22
N PHE A 68 7.67 0.17 -12.22
CA PHE A 68 8.36 -0.89 -11.48
C PHE A 68 8.72 -2.07 -12.35
N ARG A 69 7.83 -2.49 -13.26
CA ARG A 69 8.08 -3.59 -14.19
C ARG A 69 9.31 -3.30 -15.06
N ILE A 70 9.39 -2.10 -15.63
CA ILE A 70 10.54 -1.62 -16.42
C ILE A 70 11.81 -1.61 -15.57
N TRP A 71 11.78 -1.01 -14.38
CA TRP A 71 12.97 -0.89 -13.53
C TRP A 71 13.49 -2.23 -12.99
N LEU A 72 12.60 -3.20 -12.80
CA LEU A 72 12.95 -4.54 -12.32
C LEU A 72 13.24 -5.53 -13.46
N GLY A 73 13.12 -5.11 -14.73
CA GLY A 73 13.35 -5.95 -15.90
C GLY A 73 12.37 -7.13 -16.01
N ARG A 74 11.11 -6.93 -15.62
CA ARG A 74 10.05 -7.95 -15.67
C ARG A 74 9.06 -7.75 -16.82
#